data_AF-A0A6L7YAB7-F1
#
_entry.id   AF-A0A6L7YAB7-F1
#
_cell.length_a   1.000
_cell.length_b   1.000
_cell.length_c   1.000
_cell.angle_alpha   90.00
_cell.angle_beta   90.00
_cell.angle_gamma   90.00
#
_symmetry.space_group_name_H-M   'P 1'
#
loop_
_entity.id
_entity.type
_entity.pdbx_description
1 polymer ?
#
loop_
_entity_poly.entity_id
_entity_poly.type
_entity_poly.pdbx_seq_one_letter_code
_entity_poly.pdbx_strand_id
1 'polypeptide(L)'
;MTAPTAGAGETSEATATRRLLLSRVLTGRAEAGLYPVRFRGEVIERYRALPGAQVIRTRNVGRVALPRQWSLDVGIDDDTGEVSVPLRDLAGRLPEAERDHWLDHLVDEPGSAVFLRMQFAGAACIDDGEPEAWE
;
A
#
# COMPACT_ATOMS: atom_id res chain seq x y z
N MET A 1 31.41 -15.56 -9.43
CA MET A 1 30.63 -14.32 -9.26
C MET A 1 29.36 -14.72 -8.54
N THR A 2 29.38 -14.59 -7.22
CA THR A 2 28.38 -15.18 -6.31
C THR A 2 27.26 -14.16 -6.10
N ALA A 3 26.01 -14.54 -6.38
CA ALA A 3 24.85 -13.70 -6.12
C ALA A 3 24.68 -13.47 -4.61
N PRO A 4 24.21 -12.29 -4.16
CA PRO A 4 23.98 -12.05 -2.76
C PRO A 4 22.70 -12.78 -2.31
N THR A 5 22.87 -13.66 -1.31
CA THR A 5 21.77 -14.17 -0.48
C THR A 5 21.38 -13.10 0.53
N ALA A 6 20.48 -12.20 0.14
CA ALA A 6 19.69 -11.36 1.04
C ALA A 6 18.24 -11.51 0.58
N GLY A 7 17.35 -11.98 1.45
CA GLY A 7 15.94 -12.21 1.08
C GLY A 7 15.13 -12.83 2.22
N ALA A 8 15.72 -13.71 3.03
CA ALA A 8 15.01 -14.27 4.19
C ALA A 8 14.96 -13.32 5.40
N GLY A 9 15.97 -12.46 5.57
CA GLY A 9 16.10 -11.56 6.72
C GLY A 9 15.19 -10.33 6.65
N GLU A 10 15.11 -9.70 5.47
CA GLU A 10 14.34 -8.46 5.27
C GLU A 10 12.84 -8.71 5.29
N THR A 11 12.35 -9.80 4.69
CA THR A 11 10.95 -10.21 4.80
C THR A 11 10.54 -10.52 6.25
N SER A 12 11.44 -11.13 7.04
CA SER A 12 11.20 -11.43 8.45
C SER A 12 11.12 -10.17 9.31
N GLU A 13 12.00 -9.19 9.09
CA GLU A 13 11.98 -7.89 9.78
C GLU A 13 10.78 -7.03 9.38
N ALA A 14 10.46 -6.97 8.08
CA ALA A 14 9.28 -6.27 7.57
C ALA A 14 7.99 -6.86 8.15
N THR A 15 7.90 -8.19 8.24
CA THR A 15 6.76 -8.87 8.87
C THR A 15 6.65 -8.54 10.35
N ALA A 16 7.74 -8.56 11.10
CA ALA A 16 7.76 -8.20 12.52
C ALA A 16 7.34 -6.73 12.73
N THR A 17 7.85 -5.82 11.89
CA THR A 17 7.53 -4.40 11.94
C THR A 17 6.06 -4.14 11.59
N ARG A 18 5.51 -4.84 10.58
CA ARG A 18 4.09 -4.76 10.21
C ARG A 18 3.19 -5.26 11.34
N ARG A 19 3.55 -6.35 12.01
CA ARG A 19 2.85 -6.84 13.22
C ARG A 19 2.85 -5.81 14.34
N LEU A 20 4.00 -5.18 14.60
CA LEU A 20 4.10 -4.13 15.61
C LEU A 20 3.25 -2.91 15.26
N LEU A 21 3.25 -2.47 14.00
CA LEU A 21 2.41 -1.38 13.53
C LEU A 21 0.93 -1.70 13.74
N LEU A 22 0.49 -2.89 13.30
CA LEU A 22 -0.90 -3.32 13.49
C LEU A 22 -1.27 -3.38 14.98
N SER A 23 -0.39 -3.91 15.84
CA SER A 23 -0.61 -3.91 17.29
C SER A 23 -0.79 -2.50 17.86
N ARG A 24 -0.01 -1.52 17.38
CA ARG A 24 -0.17 -0.13 17.80
C ARG A 24 -1.50 0.46 17.34
N VAL A 25 -1.93 0.16 16.11
CA VAL A 25 -3.24 0.58 15.59
C VAL A 25 -4.36 0.00 16.46
N LEU A 26 -4.34 -1.32 16.71
CA LEU A 26 -5.36 -2.00 17.50
C LEU A 26 -5.41 -1.55 18.97
N THR A 27 -4.29 -1.06 19.51
CA THR A 27 -4.20 -0.54 20.87
C THR A 27 -4.42 0.98 20.96
N GLY A 28 -4.82 1.63 19.86
CA GLY A 28 -5.05 3.08 19.80
C GLY A 28 -3.79 3.94 19.96
N ARG A 29 -2.60 3.33 19.87
CA ARG A 29 -1.30 4.02 19.95
C ARG A 29 -0.81 4.53 18.60
N ALA A 30 -1.52 4.20 17.53
CA ALA A 30 -1.30 4.67 16.17
C ALA A 30 -2.65 4.80 15.46
N GLU A 31 -2.74 5.72 14.51
CA GLU A 31 -3.92 5.92 13.66
C GLU A 31 -4.08 4.76 12.68
N ALA A 32 -5.32 4.33 12.40
CA ALA A 32 -5.58 3.28 11.40
C ALA A 32 -5.02 3.63 10.01
N GLY A 33 -5.05 4.91 9.64
CA GLY A 33 -4.51 5.38 8.37
C GLY A 33 -2.98 5.27 8.21
N LEU A 34 -2.25 4.87 9.25
CA LEU A 34 -0.83 4.54 9.13
C LEU A 34 -0.57 3.19 8.45
N TYR A 35 -1.59 2.32 8.35
CA TYR A 35 -1.40 1.04 7.71
C TYR A 35 -1.08 1.23 6.21
N PRO A 36 0.03 0.67 5.72
CA PRO A 36 0.47 0.89 4.35
C PRO A 36 -0.38 0.09 3.35
N VAL A 37 -0.74 0.74 2.25
CA VAL A 37 -1.34 0.12 1.06
C VAL A 37 -0.24 -0.12 0.04
N ARG A 38 -0.30 -1.25 -0.68
CA ARG A 38 0.73 -1.68 -1.62
C ARG A 38 0.33 -1.41 -3.06
N PHE A 39 1.30 -0.99 -3.87
CA PHE A 39 1.16 -0.71 -5.29
C PHE A 39 2.33 -1.33 -6.04
N ARG A 40 2.09 -1.72 -7.28
CA ARG A 40 3.15 -2.16 -8.17
C ARG A 40 4.06 -0.98 -8.50
N GLY A 41 5.37 -1.22 -8.62
CA GLY A 41 6.38 -0.17 -8.78
C GLY A 41 6.19 0.72 -10.03
N GLU A 42 5.48 0.22 -11.05
CA GLU A 42 5.17 0.96 -12.28
C GLU A 42 4.37 2.24 -12.03
N VAL A 43 3.68 2.34 -10.88
CA VAL A 43 2.99 3.57 -10.46
C VAL A 43 3.95 4.77 -10.41
N ILE A 44 5.23 4.53 -10.12
CA ILE A 44 6.28 5.55 -10.01
C ILE A 44 6.84 5.94 -11.39
N GLU A 45 6.84 5.02 -12.36
CA GLU A 45 7.49 5.20 -13.66
C GLU A 45 6.85 6.36 -14.45
N ARG A 46 5.52 6.54 -14.35
CA ARG A 46 4.82 7.69 -14.93
C ARG A 46 5.45 9.03 -14.51
N TYR A 47 5.79 9.16 -13.23
CA TYR A 47 6.34 10.41 -12.68
C TYR A 47 7.80 10.62 -13.06
N ARG A 48 8.56 9.57 -13.37
CA ARG A 48 9.93 9.73 -13.89
C ARG A 48 9.96 10.35 -15.28
N ALA A 49 8.95 10.06 -16.09
CA ALA A 49 8.82 10.60 -17.45
C ALA A 49 8.18 12.00 -17.49
N LEU A 50 7.58 12.45 -16.38
CA LEU A 50 6.81 13.69 -16.34
C LEU A 50 7.72 14.90 -16.10
N PRO A 51 7.77 15.89 -17.02
CA PRO A 51 8.56 17.10 -16.80
C PRO A 51 8.15 17.84 -15.53
N GLY A 52 9.12 18.18 -14.70
CA GLY A 52 8.90 18.90 -13.45
C GLY A 52 8.56 18.02 -12.25
N ALA A 53 8.28 16.72 -12.43
CA ALA A 53 8.18 15.80 -11.32
C ALA A 53 9.55 15.49 -10.71
N GLN A 54 9.57 15.26 -9.40
CA GLN A 54 10.75 14.84 -8.65
C GLN A 54 10.51 13.43 -8.11
N VAL A 55 11.34 12.49 -8.53
CA VAL A 55 11.36 11.12 -8.01
C VAL A 55 12.72 10.90 -7.37
N ILE A 56 12.73 10.80 -6.04
CA ILE A 56 13.95 10.58 -5.24
C ILE A 56 13.83 9.19 -4.62
N ARG A 57 14.93 8.44 -4.62
CA ARG A 57 14.98 7.09 -4.07
C ARG A 57 16.26 6.90 -3.27
N THR A 58 16.13 6.27 -2.10
CA THR A 58 17.23 5.65 -1.33
C THR A 58 17.16 4.13 -1.49
N ARG A 59 17.68 3.33 -0.56
CA ARG A 59 17.57 1.87 -0.67
C ARG A 59 16.10 1.42 -0.51
N ASN A 60 15.49 1.76 0.63
CA ASN A 60 14.19 1.21 1.05
C ASN A 60 13.07 2.26 1.11
N VAL A 61 13.39 3.53 0.84
CA VAL A 61 12.44 4.65 0.91
C VAL A 61 12.61 5.54 -0.31
N GLY A 62 11.51 6.01 -0.88
CA GLY A 62 11.48 7.00 -1.94
C GLY A 62 10.49 8.12 -1.67
N ARG A 63 10.49 9.08 -2.58
CA ARG A 63 9.54 10.19 -2.62
C ARG A 63 9.18 10.49 -4.06
N VAL A 64 7.89 10.64 -4.32
CA VAL A 64 7.35 11.24 -5.54
C VAL A 64 6.80 12.61 -5.17
N ALA A 65 7.18 13.64 -5.91
CA ALA A 65 6.66 14.97 -5.72
C ALA A 65 6.41 15.66 -7.05
N LEU A 66 5.27 16.34 -7.14
CA LEU A 66 5.06 17.40 -8.12
C LEU A 66 5.24 18.73 -7.37
N PRO A 67 6.36 19.44 -7.58
CA PRO A 67 6.70 20.64 -6.82
C PRO A 67 5.55 21.65 -6.81
N ARG A 68 5.26 22.18 -5.61
CA ARG A 68 4.16 23.13 -5.35
C ARG A 68 2.75 22.55 -5.52
N GLN A 69 2.61 21.26 -5.76
CA GLN A 69 1.32 20.58 -5.84
C GLN A 69 1.16 19.57 -4.71
N TRP A 70 1.98 18.52 -4.70
CA TRP A 70 1.88 17.44 -3.70
C TRP A 70 3.17 16.62 -3.64
N SER A 71 3.30 15.84 -2.57
CA SER A 71 4.36 14.84 -2.42
C SER A 71 3.91 13.65 -1.58
N LEU A 72 4.32 12.45 -1.98
CA LEU A 72 4.14 11.21 -1.24
C LEU A 72 5.50 10.57 -0.95
N ASP A 73 5.69 10.17 0.30
CA ASP A 73 6.78 9.28 0.69
C ASP A 73 6.32 7.83 0.46
N VAL A 74 7.22 6.99 -0.05
CA VAL A 74 6.95 5.59 -0.39
C VAL A 74 7.96 4.67 0.27
N GLY A 75 7.52 3.56 0.85
CA GLY A 75 8.38 2.43 1.17
C GLY A 75 8.63 1.60 -0.09
N ILE A 76 9.85 1.10 -0.26
CA ILE A 76 10.28 0.32 -1.43
C ILE A 76 10.62 -1.09 -0.96
N ASP A 77 10.03 -2.07 -1.63
CA ASP A 77 10.33 -3.49 -1.46
C ASP A 77 10.99 -3.98 -2.76
N ASP A 78 12.33 -4.11 -2.75
CA ASP A 78 13.09 -4.48 -3.94
C ASP A 78 12.90 -5.95 -4.35
N ASP A 79 12.52 -6.81 -3.41
CA ASP A 79 12.31 -8.24 -3.67
C ASP A 79 11.05 -8.46 -4.52
N THR A 80 10.01 -7.65 -4.26
CA THR A 80 8.73 -7.73 -4.96
C THR A 80 8.59 -6.70 -6.09
N GLY A 81 9.42 -5.66 -6.09
CA GLY A 81 9.27 -4.50 -6.99
C GLY A 81 8.04 -3.65 -6.64
N GLU A 82 7.50 -3.79 -5.44
CA GLU A 82 6.34 -3.05 -4.95
C GLU A 82 6.75 -1.79 -4.19
N VAL A 83 5.82 -0.84 -4.11
CA VAL A 83 5.91 0.32 -3.24
C VAL A 83 4.74 0.36 -2.28
N SER A 84 4.93 1.00 -1.14
CA SER A 84 3.89 1.12 -0.12
C SER A 84 3.73 2.54 0.41
N VAL A 85 2.49 2.94 0.65
CA VAL A 85 2.14 4.30 1.11
C VAL A 85 1.11 4.20 2.24
N PRO A 86 1.26 4.94 3.34
CA PRO A 86 0.22 5.02 4.37
C PRO A 86 -1.11 5.48 3.80
N LEU A 87 -2.21 4.80 4.15
CA LEU A 87 -3.55 5.14 3.64
C LEU A 87 -3.94 6.60 3.88
N ARG A 88 -3.55 7.17 5.03
CA ARG A 88 -3.82 8.59 5.36
C ARG A 88 -3.15 9.56 4.40
N ASP A 89 -1.96 9.22 3.88
CA ASP A 89 -1.22 10.10 2.98
C ASP A 89 -1.84 10.04 1.58
N LEU A 90 -2.30 8.87 1.14
CA LEU A 90 -3.12 8.75 -0.07
C LEU A 90 -4.41 9.57 0.06
N ALA A 91 -5.16 9.41 1.15
CA ALA A 91 -6.42 10.12 1.34
C ALA A 91 -6.23 11.64 1.52
N GLY A 92 -5.15 12.07 2.18
CA GLY A 92 -4.94 13.47 2.55
C GLY A 92 -4.09 14.28 1.59
N ARG A 93 -3.25 13.65 0.75
CA ARG A 93 -2.26 14.35 -0.09
C ARG A 93 -2.35 14.02 -1.57
N LEU A 94 -2.92 12.87 -1.96
CA LEU A 94 -3.03 12.50 -3.36
C LEU A 94 -4.18 13.29 -4.03
N PRO A 95 -3.91 14.10 -5.06
CA PRO A 95 -4.96 14.82 -5.77
C PRO A 95 -5.93 13.88 -6.49
N GLU A 96 -7.16 14.33 -6.71
CA GLU A 96 -8.20 13.53 -7.35
C GLU A 96 -7.79 13.02 -8.74
N ALA A 97 -7.13 13.87 -9.53
CA ALA A 97 -6.64 13.56 -10.87
C ALA A 97 -5.57 12.45 -10.92
N GLU A 98 -4.98 12.10 -9.78
CA GLU A 98 -3.97 11.04 -9.68
C GLU A 98 -4.57 9.73 -9.17
N ARG A 99 -5.78 9.73 -8.58
CA ARG A 99 -6.35 8.56 -7.89
C ARG A 99 -6.50 7.34 -8.79
N ASP A 100 -7.06 7.52 -9.98
CA ASP A 100 -7.29 6.41 -10.93
C ASP A 100 -5.96 5.74 -11.32
N HIS A 101 -4.92 6.54 -11.57
CA HIS A 101 -3.58 6.01 -11.86
C HIS A 101 -3.02 5.18 -10.72
N TRP A 102 -3.20 5.61 -9.47
CA TRP A 102 -2.75 4.81 -8.33
C TRP A 102 -3.59 3.54 -8.16
N LEU A 103 -4.91 3.62 -8.33
CA LEU A 103 -5.80 2.46 -8.24
C LEU A 103 -5.50 1.40 -9.32
N ASP A 104 -5.15 1.82 -10.54
CA ASP A 104 -4.74 0.93 -11.64
C ASP A 104 -3.46 0.14 -11.33
N HIS A 105 -2.69 0.56 -10.32
CA HIS A 105 -1.46 -0.09 -9.88
C HIS A 105 -1.58 -0.71 -8.49
N LEU A 106 -2.78 -0.75 -7.90
CA LEU A 106 -3.00 -1.43 -6.63
C LEU A 106 -2.53 -2.89 -6.73
N VAL A 107 -1.85 -3.38 -5.71
CA VAL A 107 -1.51 -4.81 -5.61
C VAL A 107 -2.75 -5.57 -5.18
N ASP A 108 -3.12 -6.58 -5.95
CA ASP A 108 -4.25 -7.45 -5.64
C ASP A 108 -3.92 -8.32 -4.42
N GLU A 109 -4.63 -8.09 -3.32
CA GLU A 109 -4.57 -8.95 -2.15
C GLU A 109 -5.62 -10.07 -2.28
N PRO A 110 -5.28 -11.32 -1.94
CA PRO A 110 -6.28 -12.37 -1.79
C PRO A 110 -7.35 -11.93 -0.77
N GLY A 111 -8.61 -11.94 -1.19
CA GLY A 111 -9.71 -11.49 -0.34
C GLY A 111 -11.08 -11.94 -0.84
N SER A 112 -12.05 -12.01 0.08
CA SER A 112 -13.44 -12.29 -0.29
C SER A 112 -14.08 -11.04 -0.89
N ALA A 113 -14.42 -11.11 -2.18
CA ALA A 113 -15.15 -10.04 -2.85
C ALA A 113 -16.51 -9.77 -2.20
N VAL A 114 -17.17 -10.80 -1.67
CA VAL A 114 -18.43 -10.69 -0.93
C VAL A 114 -18.21 -9.87 0.36
N PHE A 115 -17.20 -10.22 1.14
CA PHE A 115 -16.87 -9.49 2.37
C PHE A 115 -16.52 -8.02 2.08
N LEU A 116 -15.70 -7.76 1.06
CA LEU A 116 -15.36 -6.38 0.66
C LEU A 116 -16.60 -5.58 0.25
N ARG A 117 -17.54 -6.17 -0.49
CA ARG A 117 -18.81 -5.52 -0.86
C ARG A 117 -19.67 -5.18 0.36
N MET A 118 -19.73 -6.05 1.37
CA MET A 118 -20.46 -5.79 2.61
C MET A 118 -19.94 -4.55 3.35
N GLN A 119 -18.64 -4.24 3.26
CA GLN A 119 -18.06 -3.04 3.88
C GLN A 119 -18.56 -1.73 3.25
N PHE A 120 -18.83 -1.73 1.94
CA PHE A 120 -19.35 -0.56 1.22
C PHE A 120 -20.87 -0.44 1.31
N ALA A 121 -21.55 -1.59 1.28
CA ALA A 121 -22.99 -1.66 1.19
C ALA A 121 -23.60 -1.85 2.58
N GLY A 122 -23.59 -0.80 3.40
CA GLY A 122 -24.12 -0.81 4.78
C GLY A 122 -25.60 -1.21 4.93
N ALA A 123 -26.29 -1.62 3.87
CA ALA A 123 -27.66 -2.11 3.87
C ALA A 123 -28.02 -3.09 2.72
N ALA A 124 -27.04 -3.58 1.92
CA ALA A 124 -27.40 -4.53 0.86
C ALA A 124 -27.58 -5.94 1.42
N CYS A 125 -28.72 -6.57 1.11
CA CYS A 125 -28.91 -8.00 1.31
C CYS A 125 -28.00 -8.73 0.31
N ILE A 126 -26.85 -9.19 0.79
CA ILE A 126 -25.98 -10.08 0.05
C ILE A 126 -26.31 -11.48 0.56
N ASP A 127 -26.94 -12.29 -0.30
CA ASP A 127 -27.18 -13.70 -0.05
C ASP A 127 -25.86 -14.46 -0.24
N ASP A 128 -25.31 -14.97 0.87
CA ASP A 128 -24.05 -15.73 0.93
C ASP A 128 -24.30 -17.18 1.37
N GLY A 129 -25.55 -17.64 1.29
CA GLY A 129 -25.97 -18.98 1.70
C GLY A 129 -26.22 -19.12 3.21
N GLU A 130 -26.39 -20.37 3.64
CA GLU A 130 -26.66 -20.71 5.04
C GLU A 130 -25.38 -20.66 5.89
N PRO A 131 -25.44 -20.26 7.16
CA PRO A 131 -24.28 -20.29 8.05
C PRO A 131 -23.72 -21.71 8.22
N GLU A 132 -22.43 -21.88 7.93
CA GLU A 132 -21.70 -23.12 8.15
C GLU A 132 -20.80 -23.03 9.39
N ALA A 133 -20.48 -24.17 10.01
CA ALA A 133 -19.54 -24.21 11.12
C ALA A 133 -18.11 -23.97 10.63
N TRP A 134 -17.28 -23.35 11.47
CA TRP A 134 -15.85 -23.20 11.22
C TRP A 134 -15.14 -24.53 11.48
N GLU A 135 -14.93 -25.34 10.45
CA GLU A 135 -14.14 -26.60 10.51
C GLU A 135 -12.63 -26.37 10.41
#